data_AF-A0A3P8GR10-F1
#
_entry.id   AF-A0A3P8GR10-F1
#
_cell.length_a   1.000
_cell.length_b   1.000
_cell.length_c   1.000
_cell.angle_alpha   90.00
_cell.angle_beta   90.00
_cell.angle_gamma   90.00
#
_symmetry.space_group_name_H-M   'P 1'
#
loop_
_entity.id
_entity.type
_entity.pdbx_description
1 polymer ?
#
loop_
_entity_poly.entity_id
_entity_poly.type
_entity_poly.pdbx_seq_one_letter_code
_entity_poly.pdbx_strand_id
1 'polypeptide(L)'
;MASTEGTHFMILFRDARCQYRAVYAYDLELEELHLICGTGPRKITHEMANRFFKYNSGGKHFTEITSTNHLSPVVDAITIHDSLWSKSGAQAAAMNLVSGRPAL
;
A
#
# COMPACT_ATOMS: atom_id res chain seq x y z
N MET A 1 -15.77 13.44 20.90
CA MET A 1 -14.58 12.59 21.05
C MET A 1 -13.84 12.69 19.73
N ALA A 2 -12.66 13.31 19.71
CA ALA A 2 -11.89 13.40 18.49
C ALA A 2 -11.48 11.97 18.14
N SER A 3 -12.12 11.38 17.13
CA SER A 3 -11.64 10.16 16.50
C SER A 3 -10.23 10.49 16.05
N THR A 4 -9.24 10.00 16.79
CA THR A 4 -7.86 10.05 16.35
C THR A 4 -7.84 9.17 15.11
N GLU A 5 -7.99 9.78 13.94
CA GLU A 5 -7.67 9.23 12.63
C GLU A 5 -6.16 8.95 12.61
N GLY A 6 -5.75 7.97 13.41
CA GLY A 6 -4.37 7.52 13.48
C GLY A 6 -4.03 6.97 12.11
N THR A 7 -3.32 7.76 11.32
CA THR A 7 -2.80 7.33 10.03
C THR A 7 -1.92 6.12 10.29
N HIS A 8 -2.42 4.94 9.98
CA HIS A 8 -1.66 3.71 10.13
C HIS A 8 -0.72 3.58 8.95
N PHE A 9 0.53 3.18 9.17
CA PHE A 9 1.53 3.09 8.11
C PHE A 9 1.94 1.66 7.87
N MET A 10 2.02 1.26 6.61
CA MET A 10 2.49 -0.06 6.21
C MET A 10 3.72 0.03 5.32
N ILE A 11 4.66 -0.87 5.55
CA ILE A 11 5.87 -0.99 4.73
C ILE A 11 5.60 -1.95 3.58
N LEU A 12 5.99 -1.57 2.37
CA LEU A 12 6.06 -2.47 1.24
C LEU A 12 7.43 -3.16 1.20
N PHE A 13 7.39 -4.49 1.23
CA PHE A 13 8.54 -5.34 0.96
C PHE A 13 8.50 -5.89 -0.46
N ARG A 14 9.69 -6.08 -1.05
CA ARG A 14 9.82 -6.77 -2.34
C ARG A 14 9.50 -8.26 -2.24
N ASP A 15 9.96 -8.89 -1.16
CA ASP A 15 9.94 -10.34 -0.97
C ASP A 15 10.04 -10.67 0.52
N ALA A 16 9.90 -11.96 0.89
CA ALA A 16 10.03 -12.47 2.27
C ALA A 16 11.39 -12.18 2.91
N ARG A 17 12.39 -11.75 2.14
CA ARG A 17 13.65 -11.19 2.65
C ARG A 17 13.50 -9.81 3.33
N CYS A 18 12.28 -9.31 3.49
CA CYS A 18 11.96 -8.02 4.12
C CYS A 18 12.72 -6.85 3.49
N GLN A 19 12.89 -6.89 2.17
CA GLN A 19 13.64 -5.88 1.44
C GLN A 19 12.75 -4.65 1.22
N TYR A 20 13.03 -3.59 1.98
CA TYR A 20 12.26 -2.34 1.95
C TYR A 20 12.15 -1.74 0.53
N ARG A 21 10.95 -1.28 0.18
CA ARG A 21 10.65 -0.63 -1.10
C ARG A 21 10.01 0.74 -0.95
N ALA A 22 8.99 0.84 -0.11
CA ALA A 22 8.18 2.03 0.04
C ALA A 22 7.39 2.01 1.35
N VAL A 23 6.90 3.18 1.75
CA VAL A 23 5.97 3.35 2.87
C VAL A 23 4.63 3.83 2.34
N TYR A 24 3.56 3.24 2.85
CA TYR A 24 2.18 3.55 2.51
C TYR A 24 1.41 4.01 3.74
N ALA A 25 0.49 4.96 3.55
CA ALA A 25 -0.55 5.30 4.51
C ALA A 25 -1.75 4.37 4.27
N TYR A 26 -2.27 3.78 5.33
CA TYR A 26 -3.47 2.97 5.30
C TYR A 26 -4.69 3.84 5.56
N ASP A 27 -5.63 3.78 4.62
CA ASP A 27 -6.92 4.44 4.69
C ASP A 27 -7.95 3.46 5.28
N LEU A 28 -8.51 3.78 6.45
CA LEU A 28 -9.50 2.91 7.11
C LEU A 28 -10.88 2.97 6.45
N GLU A 29 -11.19 4.02 5.68
CA GLU A 29 -12.51 4.17 5.04
C GLU A 29 -12.56 3.44 3.70
N LEU A 30 -11.47 3.52 2.93
CA LEU A 30 -11.36 2.92 1.61
C LEU A 30 -10.71 1.53 1.64
N GLU A 31 -10.11 1.14 2.76
CA GLU A 31 -9.34 -0.10 2.90
C GLU A 31 -8.21 -0.20 1.84
N GLU A 32 -7.62 0.94 1.49
CA GLU A 32 -6.55 1.08 0.50
C GLU A 32 -5.25 1.60 1.14
N LEU A 33 -4.13 1.30 0.48
CA LEU A 33 -2.81 1.82 0.81
C LEU A 33 -2.39 2.89 -0.19
N HIS A 34 -2.04 4.07 0.32
CA HIS A 34 -1.61 5.23 -0.45
C HIS A 34 -0.10 5.44 -0.32
N LEU A 35 0.61 5.51 -1.45
CA LEU A 35 2.06 5.70 -1.47
C LEU A 35 2.43 7.05 -0.84
N ILE A 36 3.26 7.01 0.21
CA ILE A 36 3.85 8.21 0.81
C ILE A 36 5.20 8.49 0.16
N CYS A 37 6.07 7.47 0.13
CA CYS A 37 7.43 7.60 -0.38
C CYS A 37 8.02 6.22 -0.74
N GLY A 38 8.95 6.20 -1.70
CA GLY A 38 9.67 5.02 -2.14
C GLY A 38 9.31 4.59 -3.57
N THR A 39 9.51 3.30 -3.88
CA THR A 39 9.27 2.73 -5.21
C THR A 39 8.19 1.67 -5.15
N GLY A 40 7.04 1.96 -5.77
CA GLY A 40 5.90 1.06 -5.86
C GLY A 40 4.71 1.72 -6.57
N PRO A 41 3.61 0.98 -6.78
CA PRO A 41 2.38 1.55 -7.32
C PRO A 41 1.80 2.63 -6.40
N ARG A 42 1.12 3.63 -6.96
CA ARG A 42 0.54 4.76 -6.19
C ARG A 42 -0.50 4.32 -5.16
N LYS A 43 -1.26 3.29 -5.49
CA LYS A 43 -2.29 2.69 -4.65
C LYS A 43 -2.10 1.18 -4.61
N ILE A 44 -2.33 0.57 -3.45
CA ILE A 44 -2.33 -0.88 -3.27
C ILE A 44 -3.63 -1.25 -2.56
N THR A 45 -4.35 -2.23 -3.11
CA THR A 45 -5.56 -2.82 -2.53
C THR A 45 -5.22 -4.19 -1.97
N HIS A 46 -6.12 -4.76 -1.16
CA HIS A 46 -5.91 -6.09 -0.58
C HIS A 46 -5.70 -7.18 -1.65
N GLU A 47 -6.31 -7.07 -2.85
CA GLU A 47 -6.11 -8.03 -3.95
C GLU A 47 -4.70 -7.97 -4.56
N MET A 48 -4.03 -6.82 -4.44
CA MET A 48 -2.65 -6.67 -4.89
C MET A 48 -1.65 -7.22 -3.88
N ALA A 49 -2.04 -7.29 -2.61
CA ALA A 49 -1.23 -7.82 -1.53
C ALA A 49 -1.21 -9.35 -1.57
N ASN A 50 -0.01 -9.93 -1.43
CA ASN A 50 0.21 -11.36 -1.47
C ASN A 50 0.43 -11.92 -0.05
N ARG A 51 1.18 -11.20 0.78
CA ARG A 51 1.46 -11.60 2.17
C ARG A 51 1.43 -10.41 3.10
N PHE A 52 1.00 -10.67 4.32
CA PHE A 52 0.87 -9.70 5.39
C PHE A 52 1.86 -10.04 6.51
N PHE A 53 2.46 -9.01 7.10
CA PHE A 53 3.45 -9.14 8.15
C PHE A 53 3.10 -8.23 9.31
N LYS A 54 3.35 -8.73 10.52
CA LYS A 54 3.27 -7.96 11.76
C LYS A 54 4.66 -7.81 12.36
N TYR A 55 4.98 -6.64 12.85
CA TYR A 55 6.24 -6.39 13.52
C TYR A 55 6.16 -6.88 14.98
N ASN A 56 7.06 -7.78 15.35
CA ASN A 56 7.21 -8.23 16.72
C ASN A 56 8.33 -7.44 17.40
N SER A 57 7.96 -6.48 18.26
CA SER A 57 8.93 -5.66 19.00
C SER A 57 9.86 -6.46 19.91
N GLY A 58 9.36 -7.56 20.50
CA GLY A 58 10.16 -8.41 21.37
C GLY A 58 11.26 -9.15 20.61
N GLY A 59 10.95 -9.62 19.40
CA GLY A 59 11.89 -10.33 18.54
C GLY A 59 12.60 -9.48 17.49
N LYS A 60 12.25 -8.19 17.37
CA LYS A 60 12.72 -7.24 16.34
C LYS A 60 12.66 -7.78 14.91
N HIS A 61 11.63 -8.56 14.62
CA HIS A 61 11.46 -9.19 13.32
C HIS A 61 10.01 -9.07 12.86
N PHE A 62 9.84 -9.13 11.55
CA PHE A 62 8.53 -9.27 10.94
C PHE A 62 8.14 -10.73 10.93
N THR A 63 6.94 -11.02 11.42
CA THR A 63 6.33 -12.35 11.36
C THR A 63 5.21 -12.31 10.34
N GLU A 64 5.20 -13.26 9.41
CA GLU A 64 4.10 -13.42 8.48
C GLU A 64 2.82 -13.80 9.24
N ILE A 65 1.71 -13.14 8.93
CA ILE A 65 0.40 -13.39 9.54
C ILE A 65 -0.52 -14.00 8.48
N THR A 66 -0.90 -15.26 8.69
CA THR A 66 -1.84 -16.02 7.83
C THR A 66 -3.28 -15.93 8.30
N SER A 67 -3.55 -15.35 9.47
CA SER A 67 -4.92 -15.22 10.00
C SER A 67 -5.74 -14.11 9.35
N THR A 68 -5.11 -13.16 8.64
CA THR A 68 -5.83 -12.10 7.91
C THR A 68 -5.45 -12.13 6.43
N ASN A 69 -6.45 -12.00 5.58
CA ASN A 69 -6.26 -11.90 4.12
C ASN A 69 -6.69 -10.51 3.59
N HIS A 70 -6.87 -9.56 4.51
CA HIS A 70 -7.31 -8.19 4.23
C HIS A 70 -6.35 -7.20 4.88
N LEU A 71 -6.26 -6.01 4.30
CA LEU A 71 -5.55 -4.90 4.92
C LEU A 71 -6.25 -4.58 6.25
N SER A 72 -5.48 -4.49 7.32
CA SER A 72 -6.02 -4.27 8.66
C SER A 72 -5.00 -3.51 9.50
N PRO A 73 -5.41 -2.75 10.51
CA PRO A 73 -4.50 -2.00 11.39
C PRO A 73 -3.51 -2.89 12.16
N VAL A 74 -3.75 -4.21 12.21
CA VAL A 74 -2.84 -5.20 12.82
C VAL A 74 -1.67 -5.59 11.92
N VAL A 75 -1.66 -5.14 10.67
CA VAL A 75 -0.63 -5.42 9.67
C VAL A 75 0.36 -4.25 9.64
N ASP A 76 1.65 -4.51 9.83
CA ASP A 76 2.70 -3.48 9.78
C ASP A 76 3.41 -3.43 8.41
N ALA A 77 3.40 -4.53 7.67
CA ALA A 77 4.03 -4.60 6.36
C ALA A 77 3.36 -5.61 5.44
N ILE A 78 3.54 -5.42 4.13
CA ILE A 78 2.97 -6.27 3.10
C ILE A 78 3.97 -6.56 1.98
N THR A 79 3.68 -7.58 1.20
CA THR A 79 4.30 -7.81 -0.12
C THR A 79 3.21 -7.82 -1.17
N ILE A 80 3.54 -7.47 -2.41
CA ILE A 80 2.62 -7.51 -3.55
C ILE A 80 3.07 -8.54 -4.59
N HIS A 81 2.15 -8.94 -5.46
CA HIS A 81 2.47 -9.85 -6.57
C HIS A 81 3.55 -9.28 -7.50
N ASP A 82 4.54 -10.12 -7.89
CA ASP A 82 5.67 -9.70 -8.74
C ASP A 82 5.21 -9.11 -10.10
N SER A 83 4.10 -9.64 -10.63
CA SER A 83 3.46 -9.17 -11.87
C SER A 83 3.13 -7.66 -11.87
N LEU A 84 2.84 -7.08 -10.70
CA LEU A 84 2.50 -5.65 -10.58
C LEU A 84 3.73 -4.74 -10.71
N TRP A 85 4.93 -5.24 -10.44
CA TRP A 85 6.18 -4.49 -10.60
C TRP A 85 6.50 -4.22 -12.07
N SER A 86 6.09 -5.13 -12.97
CA SER A 86 6.34 -5.01 -14.41
C SER A 86 5.37 -4.06 -15.12
N LYS A 87 4.20 -3.76 -14.52
CA LYS A 87 3.16 -2.89 -15.11
C LYS A 87 3.26 -1.42 -14.68
N SER A 88 4.15 -1.09 -13.74
CA SER A 88 4.21 0.22 -13.08
C SER A 88 5.02 1.26 -13.83
N GLY A 89 4.77 1.39 -15.14
CA GLY A 89 5.21 2.54 -15.95
C GLY A 89 4.08 3.39 -16.52
N ALA A 90 2.81 2.93 -16.48
CA ALA A 90 1.79 3.43 -17.40
C ALA A 90 0.49 3.97 -16.80
N GLN A 91 0.40 4.25 -15.50
CA GLN A 91 -0.82 4.84 -14.93
C GLN A 91 -0.56 6.00 -13.95
N ALA A 92 0.22 6.98 -14.42
CA ALA A 92 0.31 8.29 -13.78
C ALA A 92 0.67 9.40 -14.79
N ALA A 93 0.08 9.40 -15.99
CA ALA A 93 0.14 10.56 -16.89
C ALA A 93 -0.88 10.41 -18.05
N ALA A 94 -2.18 10.64 -17.79
CA ALA A 94 -3.16 11.11 -18.80
C ALA A 94 -4.57 11.13 -18.21
N MET A 95 -4.87 12.09 -17.34
CA MET A 95 -6.27 12.49 -17.07
C MET A 95 -6.28 13.94 -16.59
N ASN A 96 -5.57 14.80 -17.32
CA ASN A 96 -5.75 16.25 -17.23
C ASN A 96 -5.33 16.90 -18.55
N LEU A 97 -6.18 16.82 -19.56
CA LEU A 97 -6.25 17.89 -20.55
C LEU A 97 -7.69 18.05 -21.05
N VAL A 98 -8.23 19.21 -20.71
CA VAL A 98 -9.35 19.95 -21.31
C VAL A 98 -10.77 19.38 -21.17
N SER A 99 -11.34 19.62 -19.98
CA SER A 99 -12.76 19.93 -19.88
C SER A 99 -13.09 21.15 -20.74
N GLY A 100 -14.19 21.06 -21.50
CA GLY A 100 -14.51 21.90 -22.64
C GLY A 100 -14.58 23.43 -22.43
N ARG A 101 -14.51 24.13 -23.57
CA ARG A 101 -15.29 25.34 -23.80
C ARG A 101 -16.03 25.19 -25.15
N PRO A 102 -17.35 25.41 -25.20
CA PRO A 102 -18.16 25.38 -26.41
C PRO A 102 -18.26 26.76 -27.07
N ALA A 103 -18.70 26.74 -28.33
CA ALA A 103 -19.34 27.81 -29.12
C ALA A 103 -18.52 29.08 -29.48
N LEU A 104 -18.10 29.18 -30.75
CA LEU A 104 -18.66 30.09 -31.76
C LEU A 104 -18.08 29.75 -33.14
#